data_AF-A0A0P7UMV7-F1
#
_entry.id   AF-A0A0P7UMV7-F1
#
_cell.length_a   1.000
_cell.length_b   1.000
_cell.length_c   1.000
_cell.angle_alpha   90.00
_cell.angle_beta   90.00
_cell.angle_gamma   90.00
#
_symmetry.space_group_name_H-M   'P 1'
#
loop_
_entity.id
_entity.type
_entity.pdbx_description
1 polymer ?
#
loop_
_entity_poly.entity_id
_entity_poly.type
_entity_poly.pdbx_seq_one_letter_code
_entity_poly.pdbx_strand_id
1 'polypeptide(L)'
;ALRDDVRRNLWGITRGRRKEGRELKLNPEANKVQESGETPTDVRGKRGAGQICGKLRRILSVFVQNFLHIHVHTLVVYVWRRQRSMDNNTKRTVVVTGFGPFGEHTINASWVAVQELKKLGLGHDVDLYVYEVPVEYQTVQSLVPSLWNQYHPQLVVHVGLSGMATTVTLEKCGHNYGYKGLDNCSFCPDSQCCIEGGPDCIDSVIDMDSVCKRVSASGLGVAVSVSKDAGRYLCDYTYYTSLYLSQGRSAFVHVPPLGKPYSGEDLGRALQAIVQAMLDLLAQSEDKIHCQHGH
;
A
#
# COMPACT_ATOMS: atom_id res chain seq x y z
N ALA A 1 -9.99 -29.42 -0.28
CA ALA A 1 -9.85 -29.13 1.16
C ALA A 1 -9.04 -27.84 1.39
N LEU A 2 -9.49 -26.72 0.82
CA LEU A 2 -8.83 -25.41 0.92
C LEU A 2 -9.86 -24.26 0.82
N ARG A 3 -11.11 -24.51 1.28
CA ARG A 3 -12.21 -23.53 1.30
C ARG A 3 -12.71 -23.17 2.71
N ASP A 4 -12.12 -23.73 3.76
CA ASP A 4 -12.67 -23.65 5.13
C ASP A 4 -11.82 -22.89 6.16
N ASP A 5 -10.67 -22.33 5.77
CA ASP A 5 -9.76 -21.65 6.72
C ASP A 5 -9.94 -20.13 6.82
N VAL A 6 -10.68 -19.51 5.90
CA VAL A 6 -10.90 -18.05 5.94
C VAL A 6 -12.10 -17.66 6.81
N ARG A 7 -13.00 -18.61 7.15
CA ARG A 7 -14.21 -18.33 7.95
C ARG A 7 -14.04 -18.39 9.48
N ARG A 8 -12.91 -18.87 10.01
CA ARG A 8 -12.75 -19.09 11.46
C ARG A 8 -12.20 -17.91 12.26
N ASN A 9 -11.66 -16.87 11.62
CA ASN A 9 -11.00 -15.77 12.34
C ASN A 9 -11.87 -14.54 12.65
N LEU A 10 -13.20 -14.60 12.45
CA LEU A 10 -14.09 -13.44 12.62
C LEU A 10 -15.19 -13.57 13.70
N TRP A 11 -15.22 -14.67 14.47
CA TRP A 11 -16.29 -14.91 15.48
C TRP A 11 -15.79 -15.08 16.93
N GLY A 12 -14.56 -14.63 17.23
CA GLY A 12 -13.89 -14.92 18.50
C GLY A 12 -13.77 -13.79 19.53
N ILE A 13 -14.53 -12.68 19.44
CA ILE A 13 -14.43 -11.60 20.45
C ILE A 13 -15.80 -10.96 20.72
N THR A 14 -16.72 -11.70 21.33
CA THR A 14 -17.78 -11.09 22.17
C THR A 14 -18.28 -12.13 23.17
N ARG A 15 -17.70 -12.16 24.38
CA ARG A 15 -18.38 -12.49 25.64
C ARG A 15 -17.41 -12.39 26.81
N GLY A 16 -17.79 -11.58 27.80
CA GLY A 16 -17.38 -11.79 29.18
C GLY A 16 -16.87 -10.56 29.93
N ARG A 17 -17.80 -9.80 30.55
CA ARG A 17 -17.82 -9.58 32.02
C ARG A 17 -18.97 -8.66 32.43
N ARG A 18 -19.96 -9.24 33.10
CA ARG A 18 -20.77 -8.56 34.11
C ARG A 18 -19.88 -8.28 35.32
N LYS A 19 -19.98 -7.08 35.91
CA LYS A 19 -19.97 -6.92 37.37
C LYS A 19 -20.89 -5.76 37.77
N GLU A 20 -21.74 -6.09 38.74
CA GLU A 20 -22.61 -5.22 39.51
C GLU A 20 -21.78 -4.21 40.33
N GLY A 21 -22.35 -3.04 40.59
CA GLY A 21 -21.81 -2.06 41.53
C GLY A 21 -22.82 -0.94 41.77
N ARG A 22 -23.34 -0.91 43.00
CA ARG A 22 -24.49 -0.14 43.49
C ARG A 22 -24.28 1.38 43.48
N GLU A 23 -25.36 2.12 43.24
CA GLU A 23 -25.56 3.50 43.70
C GLU A 23 -25.41 3.61 45.21
N LEU A 24 -24.84 4.72 45.70
CA LEU A 24 -25.20 5.35 46.96
C LEU A 24 -24.78 6.84 46.94
N LYS A 25 -25.55 7.63 47.67
CA LYS A 25 -25.89 9.05 47.47
C LYS A 25 -24.88 10.03 48.07
N LEU A 26 -24.91 11.24 47.53
CA LEU A 26 -24.42 12.50 48.11
C LEU A 26 -25.13 12.82 49.44
N ASN A 27 -24.43 13.33 50.46
CA ASN A 27 -24.50 14.74 50.91
C ASN A 27 -23.50 15.03 52.07
N PRO A 28 -23.08 16.30 52.27
CA PRO A 28 -22.05 16.76 53.21
C PRO A 28 -22.65 17.40 54.48
N GLU A 29 -21.84 17.54 55.54
CA GLU A 29 -21.83 18.61 56.57
C GLU A 29 -20.77 18.24 57.64
N ALA A 30 -19.70 19.01 57.81
CA ALA A 30 -19.56 20.19 58.68
C ALA A 30 -19.60 19.86 60.19
N ASN A 31 -18.43 19.97 60.87
CA ASN A 31 -18.41 20.62 62.17
C ASN A 31 -17.00 21.15 62.56
N LYS A 32 -17.00 22.42 62.95
CA LYS A 32 -15.93 23.22 63.57
C LYS A 32 -15.55 22.66 64.95
N VAL A 33 -14.33 22.94 65.44
CA VAL A 33 -14.06 23.51 66.79
C VAL A 33 -12.64 24.13 66.88
N GLN A 34 -12.65 25.39 67.34
CA GLN A 34 -11.70 26.23 68.11
C GLN A 34 -10.30 26.67 67.62
N GLU A 35 -10.16 28.01 67.55
CA GLU A 35 -8.95 28.84 67.57
C GLU A 35 -8.47 29.14 69.02
N SER A 36 -7.14 29.20 69.19
CA SER A 36 -6.37 30.23 69.94
C SER A 36 -4.88 29.91 69.75
N GLY A 37 -3.92 30.79 69.45
CA GLY A 37 -3.87 32.23 69.18
C GLY A 37 -2.46 32.60 68.62
N GLU A 38 -2.33 33.87 68.20
CA GLU A 38 -1.09 34.66 68.00
C GLU A 38 -0.21 34.51 66.73
N THR A 39 -0.58 35.30 65.69
CA THR A 39 0.19 36.24 64.81
C THR A 39 1.57 35.92 64.17
N PRO A 40 1.99 36.62 63.09
CA PRO A 40 1.33 36.90 61.80
C PRO A 40 2.28 36.69 60.59
N THR A 41 1.78 36.53 59.36
CA THR A 41 2.41 37.13 58.15
C THR A 41 1.47 37.08 56.94
N ASP A 42 1.34 38.24 56.32
CA ASP A 42 0.73 38.55 55.02
C ASP A 42 1.40 37.79 53.86
N VAL A 43 0.63 37.30 52.87
CA VAL A 43 0.88 37.47 51.42
C VAL A 43 -0.36 37.05 50.61
N ARG A 44 -0.93 38.02 49.88
CA ARG A 44 -1.90 37.85 48.78
C ARG A 44 -1.39 36.96 47.64
N GLY A 45 -2.30 36.14 47.09
CA GLY A 45 -2.40 35.91 45.64
C GLY A 45 -1.69 34.68 45.06
N LYS A 46 -2.32 33.49 45.15
CA LYS A 46 -2.01 32.34 44.28
C LYS A 46 -3.28 31.60 43.84
N ARG A 47 -3.95 32.11 42.79
CA ARG A 47 -4.87 31.32 41.95
C ARG A 47 -4.48 31.58 40.50
N GLY A 48 -3.67 30.69 39.92
CA GLY A 48 -3.22 30.80 38.52
C GLY A 48 -2.14 29.79 38.09
N ALA A 49 -1.31 29.29 39.01
CA ALA A 49 -0.16 28.44 38.63
C ALA A 49 -0.49 26.93 38.48
N GLY A 50 -1.51 26.42 39.18
CA GLY A 50 -1.79 24.98 39.25
C GLY A 50 -2.38 24.37 37.97
N GLN A 51 -3.15 25.14 37.20
CA GLN A 51 -3.86 24.63 36.02
C GLN A 51 -2.98 24.65 34.76
N ILE A 52 -2.00 25.56 34.71
CA ILE A 52 -1.00 25.67 33.63
C ILE A 52 0.05 24.55 33.76
N CYS A 53 0.45 24.21 34.99
CA CYS A 53 1.43 23.15 35.27
C CYS A 53 0.94 21.74 34.86
N GLY A 54 -0.36 21.45 35.03
CA GLY A 54 -0.95 20.16 34.61
C GLY A 54 -1.10 20.02 33.08
N LYS A 55 -1.40 21.12 32.38
CA LYS A 55 -1.49 21.14 30.90
C LYS A 55 -0.10 21.00 30.27
N LEU A 56 0.91 21.67 30.84
CA LEU A 56 2.29 21.59 30.38
C LEU A 56 2.89 20.19 30.58
N ARG A 57 2.60 19.51 31.70
CA ARG A 57 3.02 18.11 31.93
C ARG A 57 2.41 17.12 30.94
N ARG A 58 1.14 17.27 30.56
CA ARG A 58 0.50 16.41 29.54
C ARG A 58 1.07 16.63 28.14
N ILE A 59 1.33 17.88 27.77
CA ILE A 59 1.96 18.21 26.48
C ILE A 59 3.41 17.67 26.44
N LEU A 60 4.19 17.87 27.51
CA LEU A 60 5.55 17.31 27.60
C LEU A 60 5.53 15.77 27.52
N SER A 61 4.57 15.10 28.16
CA SER A 61 4.45 13.64 28.10
C SER A 61 4.16 13.14 26.68
N VAL A 62 3.22 13.77 25.96
CA VAL A 62 2.88 13.41 24.58
C VAL A 62 4.04 13.70 23.62
N PHE A 63 4.75 14.82 23.81
CA PHE A 63 5.94 15.13 23.04
C PHE A 63 7.07 14.14 23.29
N VAL A 64 7.36 13.78 24.55
CA VAL A 64 8.40 12.80 24.88
C VAL A 64 8.05 11.41 24.35
N GLN A 65 6.77 11.00 24.40
CA GLN A 65 6.32 9.72 23.84
C GLN A 65 6.39 9.68 22.31
N ASN A 66 5.99 10.76 21.63
CA ASN A 66 6.12 10.87 20.17
C ASN A 66 7.59 10.98 19.73
N PHE A 67 8.43 11.69 20.48
CA PHE A 67 9.86 11.83 20.18
C PHE A 67 10.61 10.51 20.38
N LEU A 68 10.30 9.77 21.45
CA LEU A 68 10.86 8.44 21.69
C LEU A 68 10.37 7.42 20.65
N HIS A 69 9.10 7.48 20.24
CA HIS A 69 8.55 6.61 19.20
C HIS A 69 9.18 6.89 17.82
N ILE A 70 9.36 8.16 17.45
CA ILE A 70 10.04 8.55 16.20
C ILE A 70 11.50 8.09 16.23
N HIS A 71 12.25 8.33 17.31
CA HIS A 71 13.64 7.90 17.38
C HIS A 71 13.82 6.39 17.44
N VAL A 72 12.93 5.65 18.10
CA VAL A 72 12.93 4.18 18.09
C VAL A 72 12.58 3.66 16.70
N HIS A 73 11.59 4.25 16.01
CA HIS A 73 11.25 3.85 14.64
C HIS A 73 12.38 4.17 13.66
N THR A 74 13.01 5.34 13.75
CA THR A 74 14.17 5.71 12.93
C THR A 74 15.37 4.82 13.25
N LEU A 75 15.61 4.47 14.51
CA LEU A 75 16.70 3.57 14.90
C LEU A 75 16.42 2.12 14.46
N VAL A 76 15.18 1.64 14.55
CA VAL A 76 14.77 0.33 14.02
C VAL A 76 14.89 0.29 12.51
N VAL A 77 14.43 1.32 11.79
CA VAL A 77 14.60 1.45 10.33
C VAL A 77 16.09 1.55 9.96
N TYR A 78 16.89 2.27 10.73
CA TYR A 78 18.33 2.44 10.49
C TYR A 78 19.10 1.15 10.77
N VAL A 79 18.84 0.46 11.89
CA VAL A 79 19.43 -0.83 12.24
C VAL A 79 18.96 -1.90 11.26
N TRP A 80 17.70 -1.91 10.84
CA TRP A 80 17.18 -2.82 9.81
C TRP A 80 17.82 -2.56 8.43
N ARG A 81 17.96 -1.29 8.03
CA ARG A 81 18.64 -0.89 6.80
C ARG A 81 20.14 -1.22 6.83
N ARG A 82 20.78 -1.21 8.00
CA ARG A 82 22.19 -1.57 8.20
C ARG A 82 22.40 -3.08 8.28
N GLN A 83 21.44 -3.84 8.84
CA GLN A 83 21.46 -5.30 8.84
C GLN A 83 21.32 -5.87 7.41
N ARG A 84 20.48 -5.24 6.56
CA ARG A 84 20.31 -5.58 5.14
C ARG A 84 21.56 -5.38 4.29
N SER A 85 22.56 -4.63 4.78
CA SER A 85 23.83 -4.40 4.10
C SER A 85 24.85 -5.54 4.31
N MET A 86 24.56 -6.55 5.13
CA MET A 86 25.50 -7.65 5.43
C MET A 86 25.13 -9.03 4.88
N ASP A 87 23.95 -9.20 4.27
CA ASP A 87 23.53 -10.47 3.67
C ASP A 87 23.66 -10.41 2.14
N ASN A 88 24.75 -10.95 1.61
CA ASN A 88 25.09 -10.96 0.18
C ASN A 88 24.26 -11.98 -0.64
N ASN A 89 23.00 -12.24 -0.25
CA ASN A 89 22.08 -13.15 -0.94
C ASN A 89 20.59 -12.93 -0.57
N THR A 90 20.10 -11.69 -0.54
CA THR A 90 18.64 -11.46 -0.44
C THR A 90 18.07 -11.38 -1.85
N LYS A 91 17.31 -12.39 -2.26
CA LYS A 91 16.55 -12.35 -3.52
C LYS A 91 15.63 -11.13 -3.57
N ARG A 92 15.44 -10.58 -4.77
CA ARG A 92 14.48 -9.49 -5.00
C ARG A 92 13.07 -10.05 -4.93
N THR A 93 12.17 -9.40 -4.20
CA THR A 93 10.78 -9.85 -4.13
C THR A 93 9.91 -9.03 -5.07
N VAL A 94 9.15 -9.71 -5.93
CA VAL A 94 8.19 -9.10 -6.86
C VAL A 94 6.81 -9.71 -6.67
N VAL A 95 5.79 -8.85 -6.62
CA VAL A 95 4.40 -9.29 -6.66
C VAL A 95 3.79 -8.89 -8.00
N VAL A 96 3.12 -9.82 -8.68
CA VAL A 96 2.38 -9.53 -9.92
C VAL A 96 0.93 -9.93 -9.76
N THR A 97 0.00 -9.03 -10.07
CA THR A 97 -1.43 -9.32 -9.95
C THR A 97 -2.12 -9.30 -11.29
N GLY A 98 -3.11 -10.16 -11.50
CA GLY A 98 -4.05 -10.09 -12.62
C GLY A 98 -5.48 -10.01 -12.10
N PHE A 99 -6.41 -9.47 -12.87
CA PHE A 99 -7.81 -9.41 -12.46
C PHE A 99 -8.55 -10.70 -12.79
N GLY A 100 -9.48 -11.08 -11.92
CA GLY A 100 -10.44 -12.14 -12.19
C GLY A 100 -11.52 -11.74 -13.21
N PRO A 101 -12.60 -12.54 -13.33
CA PRO A 101 -13.68 -12.29 -14.27
C PRO A 101 -14.38 -10.94 -14.08
N PHE A 102 -14.79 -10.32 -15.18
CA PHE A 102 -15.50 -9.05 -15.19
C PHE A 102 -16.39 -8.85 -16.42
N GLY A 103 -17.62 -8.38 -16.21
CA GLY A 103 -18.60 -8.19 -17.28
C GLY A 103 -18.83 -9.49 -18.05
N GLU A 104 -18.64 -9.45 -19.38
CA GLU A 104 -18.78 -10.62 -20.26
C GLU A 104 -17.53 -11.52 -20.27
N HIS A 105 -16.41 -11.06 -19.69
CA HIS A 105 -15.14 -11.80 -19.69
C HIS A 105 -15.09 -12.78 -18.52
N THR A 106 -15.58 -14.00 -18.75
CA THR A 106 -15.47 -15.13 -17.79
C THR A 106 -14.03 -15.61 -17.61
N ILE A 107 -13.16 -15.33 -18.58
CA ILE A 107 -11.71 -15.51 -18.51
C ILE A 107 -11.06 -14.16 -18.80
N ASN A 108 -10.29 -13.66 -17.85
CA ASN A 108 -9.61 -12.39 -17.98
C ASN A 108 -8.17 -12.60 -18.49
N ALA A 109 -7.82 -11.93 -19.60
CA ALA A 109 -6.51 -12.05 -20.23
C ALA A 109 -5.36 -11.68 -19.28
N SER A 110 -5.59 -10.73 -18.36
CA SER A 110 -4.59 -10.34 -17.38
C SER A 110 -4.22 -11.47 -16.43
N TRP A 111 -5.21 -12.21 -15.91
CA TRP A 111 -4.93 -13.34 -15.03
C TRP A 111 -4.23 -14.48 -15.76
N VAL A 112 -4.65 -14.78 -17.00
CA VAL A 112 -3.97 -15.79 -17.83
C VAL A 112 -2.51 -15.41 -18.07
N ALA A 113 -2.23 -14.16 -18.44
CA ALA A 113 -0.86 -13.70 -18.65
C ALA A 113 0.01 -13.81 -17.38
N VAL A 114 -0.57 -13.50 -16.21
CA VAL A 114 0.12 -13.63 -14.92
C VAL A 114 0.37 -15.09 -14.54
N GLN A 115 -0.56 -15.99 -14.87
CA GLN A 115 -0.35 -17.43 -14.69
C GLN A 115 0.78 -17.95 -15.58
N GLU A 116 0.86 -17.52 -16.84
CA GLU A 116 1.98 -17.88 -17.73
C GLU A 116 3.31 -17.32 -17.21
N LEU A 117 3.33 -16.06 -16.74
CA LEU A 117 4.51 -15.48 -16.08
C LEU A 117 4.95 -16.33 -14.88
N LYS A 118 4.03 -16.81 -14.05
CA LYS A 118 4.36 -17.66 -12.90
C LYS A 118 5.07 -18.95 -13.33
N LYS A 119 4.66 -19.56 -14.44
CA LYS A 119 5.30 -20.78 -14.97
C LYS A 119 6.72 -20.49 -15.49
N LEU A 120 6.90 -19.34 -16.14
CA LEU A 120 8.19 -18.90 -16.68
C LEU A 120 9.18 -18.48 -15.57
N GLY A 121 8.68 -17.87 -14.49
CA GLY A 121 9.50 -17.29 -13.44
C GLY A 121 10.24 -16.01 -13.88
N LEU A 122 11.07 -15.43 -13.01
CA LEU A 122 11.84 -14.21 -13.30
C LEU A 122 13.35 -14.38 -13.19
N GLY A 123 13.83 -15.58 -12.87
CA GLY A 123 15.22 -15.85 -12.52
C GLY A 123 15.33 -16.48 -11.13
N HIS A 124 16.52 -16.94 -10.77
CA HIS A 124 16.77 -17.60 -9.47
C HIS A 124 16.94 -16.60 -8.32
N ASP A 125 17.27 -15.36 -8.65
CA ASP A 125 17.50 -14.22 -7.76
C ASP A 125 16.23 -13.39 -7.49
N VAL A 126 15.07 -13.82 -8.01
CA VAL A 126 13.79 -13.15 -7.82
C VAL A 126 12.76 -14.13 -7.22
N ASP A 127 12.18 -13.75 -6.09
CA ASP A 127 11.00 -14.42 -5.53
C ASP A 127 9.73 -13.77 -6.10
N LEU A 128 9.04 -14.51 -6.97
CA LEU A 128 7.81 -14.08 -7.65
C LEU A 128 6.57 -14.61 -6.93
N TYR A 129 5.73 -13.68 -6.45
CA TYR A 129 4.39 -13.97 -5.93
C TYR A 129 3.34 -13.47 -6.91
N VAL A 130 2.28 -14.25 -7.12
CA VAL A 130 1.17 -13.84 -7.99
C VAL A 130 -0.19 -13.99 -7.36
N TYR A 131 -1.08 -13.05 -7.65
CA TYR A 131 -2.42 -12.97 -7.07
C TYR A 131 -3.49 -12.63 -8.12
N GLU A 132 -4.64 -13.31 -8.01
CA GLU A 132 -5.85 -12.93 -8.71
C GLU A 132 -6.60 -11.90 -7.87
N VAL A 133 -6.99 -10.80 -8.49
CA VAL A 133 -7.70 -9.68 -7.84
C VAL A 133 -9.16 -9.68 -8.34
N PRO A 134 -10.14 -9.90 -7.45
CA PRO A 134 -11.54 -9.66 -7.79
C PRO A 134 -11.76 -8.22 -8.26
N VAL A 135 -12.64 -8.01 -9.24
CA VAL A 135 -12.99 -6.66 -9.72
C VAL A 135 -13.96 -6.02 -8.75
N GLU A 136 -13.43 -5.61 -7.59
CA GLU A 136 -14.16 -5.11 -6.41
C GLU A 136 -13.30 -4.06 -5.68
N TYR A 137 -13.82 -2.85 -5.46
CA TYR A 137 -13.02 -1.76 -4.86
C TYR A 137 -12.61 -2.07 -3.43
N GLN A 138 -13.53 -2.64 -2.64
CA GLN A 138 -13.27 -2.99 -1.23
C GLN A 138 -12.19 -4.07 -1.11
N THR A 139 -12.14 -5.00 -2.05
CA THR A 139 -11.10 -6.02 -2.11
C THR A 139 -9.75 -5.39 -2.43
N VAL A 140 -9.68 -4.44 -3.37
CA VAL A 140 -8.43 -3.70 -3.65
C VAL A 140 -7.92 -2.93 -2.43
N GLN A 141 -8.82 -2.24 -1.71
CA GLN A 141 -8.49 -1.46 -0.50
C GLN A 141 -7.88 -2.30 0.62
N SER A 142 -8.17 -3.59 0.69
CA SER A 142 -7.62 -4.50 1.70
C SER A 142 -6.43 -5.31 1.18
N LEU A 143 -6.52 -5.83 -0.03
CA LEU A 143 -5.53 -6.71 -0.64
C LEU A 143 -4.22 -5.96 -0.94
N VAL A 144 -4.27 -4.81 -1.61
CA VAL A 144 -3.03 -4.12 -2.03
C VAL A 144 -2.15 -3.73 -0.84
N PRO A 145 -2.67 -3.10 0.24
CA PRO A 145 -1.86 -2.88 1.44
C PRO A 145 -1.31 -4.17 2.06
N SER A 146 -2.10 -5.25 2.05
CA SER A 146 -1.64 -6.54 2.60
C SER A 146 -0.45 -7.11 1.82
N LEU A 147 -0.44 -6.99 0.49
CA LEU A 147 0.67 -7.46 -0.36
C LEU A 147 1.97 -6.68 -0.05
N TRP A 148 1.87 -5.35 0.08
CA TRP A 148 3.00 -4.49 0.45
C TRP A 148 3.53 -4.80 1.86
N ASN A 149 2.63 -5.01 2.83
CA ASN A 149 3.00 -5.30 4.21
C ASN A 149 3.56 -6.71 4.40
N GLN A 150 3.01 -7.71 3.71
CA GLN A 150 3.41 -9.10 3.88
C GLN A 150 4.75 -9.40 3.20
N TYR A 151 4.95 -8.90 1.98
CA TYR A 151 6.10 -9.28 1.15
C TYR A 151 7.23 -8.27 1.15
N HIS A 152 6.97 -7.03 1.58
CA HIS A 152 7.91 -5.90 1.41
C HIS A 152 8.57 -5.89 0.03
N PRO A 153 7.78 -6.00 -1.06
CA PRO A 153 8.33 -6.21 -2.39
C PRO A 153 9.14 -5.01 -2.85
N GLN A 154 10.13 -5.26 -3.70
CA GLN A 154 10.83 -4.19 -4.40
C GLN A 154 9.94 -3.56 -5.48
N LEU A 155 9.04 -4.36 -6.06
CA LEU A 155 8.15 -3.98 -7.13
C LEU A 155 6.81 -4.73 -7.05
N VAL A 156 5.71 -4.01 -7.20
CA VAL A 156 4.38 -4.59 -7.47
C VAL A 156 3.92 -4.18 -8.86
N VAL A 157 3.63 -5.17 -9.70
CA VAL A 157 3.11 -4.96 -11.06
C VAL A 157 1.67 -5.45 -11.14
N HIS A 158 0.76 -4.55 -11.47
CA HIS A 158 -0.64 -4.88 -11.70
C HIS A 158 -0.90 -5.04 -13.19
N VAL A 159 -1.64 -6.08 -13.58
CA VAL A 159 -1.97 -6.37 -14.97
C VAL A 159 -3.48 -6.30 -15.15
N GLY A 160 -3.93 -5.54 -16.14
CA GLY A 160 -5.35 -5.37 -16.47
C GLY A 160 -5.65 -5.70 -17.93
N LEU A 161 -6.87 -6.17 -18.21
CA LEU A 161 -7.35 -6.31 -19.57
C LEU A 161 -7.79 -4.94 -20.10
N SER A 162 -7.30 -4.56 -21.29
CA SER A 162 -7.89 -3.49 -22.09
C SER A 162 -8.59 -4.09 -23.29
N GLY A 163 -9.93 -4.06 -23.31
CA GLY A 163 -10.76 -4.79 -24.27
C GLY A 163 -10.56 -4.37 -25.74
N MET A 164 -10.06 -3.15 -25.98
CA MET A 164 -9.80 -2.61 -27.33
C MET A 164 -8.31 -2.53 -27.66
N ALA A 165 -7.42 -2.87 -26.72
CA ALA A 165 -5.99 -2.80 -26.98
C ALA A 165 -5.57 -3.85 -28.01
N THR A 166 -4.58 -3.49 -28.81
CA THR A 166 -3.87 -4.37 -29.74
C THR A 166 -2.39 -4.53 -29.37
N THR A 167 -1.94 -3.81 -28.35
CA THR A 167 -0.56 -3.81 -27.85
C THR A 167 -0.56 -3.94 -26.33
N VAL A 168 0.55 -4.43 -25.76
CA VAL A 168 0.77 -4.39 -24.31
C VAL A 168 1.13 -2.95 -23.94
N THR A 169 0.39 -2.32 -23.03
CA THR A 169 0.53 -0.89 -22.71
C THR A 169 1.07 -0.70 -21.31
N LEU A 170 2.16 0.05 -21.17
CA LEU A 170 2.77 0.41 -19.89
C LEU A 170 2.23 1.75 -19.41
N GLU A 171 1.56 1.78 -18.26
CA GLU A 171 0.95 3.00 -17.73
C GLU A 171 1.93 3.81 -16.88
N LYS A 172 2.04 5.10 -17.16
CA LYS A 172 2.96 6.02 -16.47
C LYS A 172 2.40 6.59 -15.18
N CYS A 173 1.12 6.95 -15.19
CA CYS A 173 0.44 7.63 -14.08
C CYS A 173 -0.83 6.88 -13.67
N GLY A 174 -1.08 6.81 -12.36
CA GLY A 174 -2.40 6.51 -11.81
C GLY A 174 -3.09 7.78 -11.33
N HIS A 175 -4.43 7.83 -11.39
CA HIS A 175 -5.20 9.02 -11.03
C HIS A 175 -6.01 8.82 -9.76
N ASN A 176 -6.25 9.89 -8.98
CA ASN A 176 -6.99 9.76 -7.73
C ASN A 176 -8.50 9.94 -7.90
N TYR A 177 -8.98 10.59 -8.96
CA TYR A 177 -10.38 11.01 -9.07
C TYR A 177 -11.04 10.57 -10.37
N GLY A 178 -12.37 10.42 -10.32
CA GLY A 178 -13.21 10.19 -11.49
C GLY A 178 -13.87 8.80 -11.53
N TYR A 179 -13.79 8.03 -10.45
CA TYR A 179 -14.39 6.70 -10.35
C TYR A 179 -15.91 6.81 -10.25
N LYS A 180 -16.59 6.26 -11.26
CA LYS A 180 -18.07 6.24 -11.34
C LYS A 180 -18.64 4.87 -11.73
N GLY A 181 -17.79 3.96 -12.20
CA GLY A 181 -18.19 2.63 -12.63
C GLY A 181 -18.43 1.72 -11.42
N LEU A 182 -19.57 1.03 -11.41
CA LEU A 182 -19.88 0.00 -10.43
C LEU A 182 -19.00 -1.24 -10.63
N ASP A 183 -18.57 -1.85 -9.54
CA ASP A 183 -17.83 -3.10 -9.50
C ASP A 183 -18.74 -4.34 -9.58
N ASN A 184 -18.17 -5.55 -9.50
CA ASN A 184 -18.94 -6.80 -9.53
C ASN A 184 -19.94 -6.93 -8.35
N CYS A 185 -19.75 -6.17 -7.28
CA CYS A 185 -20.66 -6.10 -6.13
C CYS A 185 -21.64 -4.92 -6.24
N SER A 186 -21.75 -4.28 -7.41
CA SER A 186 -22.55 -3.07 -7.61
C SER A 186 -22.15 -1.91 -6.69
N PHE A 187 -20.85 -1.84 -6.35
CA PHE A 187 -20.29 -0.81 -5.50
C PHE A 187 -19.38 0.14 -6.29
N CYS A 188 -19.38 1.42 -5.90
CA CYS A 188 -18.42 2.43 -6.34
C CYS A 188 -18.20 3.41 -5.17
N PRO A 189 -16.97 3.91 -4.94
CA PRO A 189 -16.72 4.89 -3.88
C PRO A 189 -17.55 6.16 -4.06
N ASP A 190 -18.30 6.57 -3.03
CA ASP A 190 -19.13 7.79 -3.04
C ASP A 190 -18.30 9.06 -3.24
N SER A 191 -17.07 9.06 -2.71
CA SER A 191 -16.10 10.15 -2.87
C SER A 191 -15.64 10.34 -4.32
N GLN A 192 -15.88 9.36 -5.19
CA GLN A 192 -15.34 9.27 -6.55
C GLN A 192 -13.81 9.35 -6.60
N CYS A 193 -13.14 9.12 -5.45
CA CYS A 193 -11.69 9.16 -5.33
C CYS A 193 -11.11 7.88 -4.75
N CYS A 194 -9.82 7.64 -5.00
CA CYS A 194 -9.12 6.47 -4.51
C CYS A 194 -8.68 6.65 -3.05
N ILE A 195 -7.96 7.75 -2.77
CA ILE A 195 -7.44 8.11 -1.45
C ILE A 195 -7.85 9.55 -1.14
N GLU A 196 -8.59 9.75 -0.05
CA GLU A 196 -8.97 11.10 0.40
C GLU A 196 -7.72 11.94 0.71
N GLY A 197 -7.65 13.15 0.13
CA GLY A 197 -6.51 14.05 0.30
C GLY A 197 -5.24 13.62 -0.44
N GLY A 198 -5.27 12.54 -1.22
CA GLY A 198 -4.16 12.13 -2.09
C GLY A 198 -3.98 13.06 -3.30
N PRO A 199 -2.77 13.11 -3.89
CA PRO A 199 -2.47 13.91 -5.08
C PRO A 199 -3.32 13.48 -6.30
N ASP A 200 -3.62 14.39 -7.23
CA ASP A 200 -4.49 14.10 -8.37
C ASP A 200 -3.99 12.97 -9.29
N CYS A 201 -2.66 12.88 -9.45
CA CYS A 201 -1.96 11.86 -10.22
C CYS A 201 -0.64 11.52 -9.52
N ILE A 202 -0.21 10.27 -9.64
CA ILE A 202 1.11 9.82 -9.20
C ILE A 202 1.77 9.10 -10.38
N ASP A 203 2.98 9.53 -10.72
CA ASP A 203 3.82 8.83 -11.69
C ASP A 203 4.55 7.66 -11.02
N SER A 204 4.76 6.57 -11.76
CA SER A 204 5.72 5.54 -11.35
C SER A 204 7.14 6.09 -11.32
N VAL A 205 7.95 5.64 -10.37
CA VAL A 205 9.39 5.94 -10.36
C VAL A 205 10.15 5.20 -11.47
N ILE A 206 9.48 4.26 -12.15
CA ILE A 206 10.06 3.46 -13.23
C ILE A 206 9.87 4.20 -14.55
N ASP A 207 10.96 4.39 -15.28
CA ASP A 207 10.93 4.98 -16.61
C ASP A 207 10.31 4.00 -17.64
N MET A 208 8.99 4.11 -17.80
CA MET A 208 8.23 3.28 -18.74
C MET A 208 8.65 3.48 -20.20
N ASP A 209 9.17 4.65 -20.58
CA ASP A 209 9.71 4.85 -21.94
C ASP A 209 10.96 4.01 -22.15
N SER A 210 11.84 3.95 -21.16
CA SER A 210 13.03 3.10 -21.19
C SER A 210 12.67 1.61 -21.17
N VAL A 211 11.69 1.20 -20.36
CA VAL A 211 11.18 -0.19 -20.37
C VAL A 211 10.63 -0.54 -21.76
N CYS A 212 9.75 0.29 -22.30
CA CYS A 212 9.16 0.09 -23.62
C CYS A 212 10.25 -0.07 -24.70
N LYS A 213 11.23 0.84 -24.74
CA LYS A 213 12.34 0.78 -25.71
C LYS A 213 13.13 -0.52 -25.59
N ARG A 214 13.47 -0.96 -24.36
CA ARG A 214 14.23 -2.20 -24.13
C ARG A 214 13.45 -3.43 -24.61
N VAL A 215 12.18 -3.54 -24.26
CA VAL A 215 11.35 -4.68 -24.62
C VAL A 215 11.04 -4.69 -26.12
N SER A 216 10.76 -3.53 -26.73
CA SER A 216 10.56 -3.45 -28.18
C SER A 216 11.82 -3.87 -28.96
N ALA A 217 13.02 -3.60 -28.44
CA ALA A 217 14.28 -3.99 -29.06
C ALA A 217 14.62 -5.48 -28.88
N SER A 218 13.93 -6.23 -28.00
CA SER A 218 14.27 -7.62 -27.70
C SER A 218 13.80 -8.62 -28.76
N GLY A 219 13.02 -8.19 -29.76
CA GLY A 219 12.51 -9.06 -30.82
C GLY A 219 11.44 -10.06 -30.38
N LEU A 220 10.73 -9.79 -29.28
CA LEU A 220 9.76 -10.73 -28.66
C LEU A 220 8.52 -11.03 -29.51
N GLY A 221 8.29 -10.29 -30.60
CA GLY A 221 7.08 -10.41 -31.43
C GLY A 221 5.82 -9.78 -30.81
N VAL A 222 5.92 -9.18 -29.62
CA VAL A 222 4.82 -8.48 -28.95
C VAL A 222 5.06 -6.97 -29.00
N ALA A 223 4.09 -6.23 -29.52
CA ALA A 223 4.12 -4.78 -29.56
C ALA A 223 3.85 -4.22 -28.16
N VAL A 224 4.72 -3.32 -27.72
CA VAL A 224 4.62 -2.63 -26.43
C VAL A 224 4.52 -1.13 -26.69
N SER A 225 3.64 -0.46 -25.94
CA SER A 225 3.45 0.98 -25.99
C SER A 225 3.40 1.56 -24.58
N VAL A 226 3.36 2.89 -24.48
CA VAL A 226 3.22 3.59 -23.20
C VAL A 226 1.95 4.45 -23.21
N SER A 227 1.33 4.59 -22.05
CA SER A 227 0.16 5.45 -21.82
C SER A 227 0.34 6.26 -20.55
N LYS A 228 -0.38 7.38 -20.45
CA LYS A 228 -0.44 8.22 -19.25
C LYS A 228 -1.79 8.10 -18.54
N ASP A 229 -2.68 7.22 -18.99
CA ASP A 229 -4.03 7.10 -18.49
C ASP A 229 -4.45 5.63 -18.41
N ALA A 230 -4.46 5.10 -17.20
CA ALA A 230 -4.93 3.74 -16.90
C ALA A 230 -6.47 3.62 -16.84
N GLY A 231 -7.20 4.69 -17.17
CA GLY A 231 -8.66 4.76 -17.14
C GLY A 231 -9.20 5.30 -15.80
N ARG A 232 -10.49 5.08 -15.51
CA ARG A 232 -11.15 5.51 -14.25
C ARG A 232 -12.02 4.40 -13.68
N TYR A 233 -11.42 3.22 -13.52
CA TYR A 233 -12.05 2.03 -12.97
C TYR A 233 -11.04 1.23 -12.14
N LEU A 234 -11.27 -0.07 -11.89
CA LEU A 234 -10.45 -0.86 -10.98
C LEU A 234 -8.98 -0.99 -11.41
N CYS A 235 -8.66 -0.91 -12.69
CA CYS A 235 -7.28 -0.87 -13.17
C CYS A 235 -6.51 0.32 -12.55
N ASP A 236 -6.97 1.54 -12.85
CA ASP A 236 -6.39 2.78 -12.33
C ASP A 236 -6.51 2.89 -10.80
N TYR A 237 -7.64 2.44 -10.21
CA TYR A 237 -7.83 2.45 -8.76
C TYR A 237 -6.78 1.58 -8.04
N THR A 238 -6.53 0.38 -8.55
CA THR A 238 -5.51 -0.53 -8.01
C THR A 238 -4.13 0.05 -8.21
N TYR A 239 -3.85 0.61 -9.39
CA TYR A 239 -2.58 1.23 -9.69
C TYR A 239 -2.27 2.39 -8.75
N TYR A 240 -3.20 3.35 -8.65
CA TYR A 240 -3.05 4.53 -7.81
C TYR A 240 -2.90 4.16 -6.33
N THR A 241 -3.71 3.21 -5.82
CA THR A 241 -3.56 2.70 -4.45
C THR A 241 -2.13 2.21 -4.21
N SER A 242 -1.60 1.41 -5.13
CA SER A 242 -0.26 0.83 -5.02
C SER A 242 0.85 1.87 -5.14
N LEU A 243 0.72 2.82 -6.07
CA LEU A 243 1.64 3.96 -6.22
C LEU A 243 1.72 4.81 -4.96
N TYR A 244 0.56 5.15 -4.37
CA TYR A 244 0.46 5.95 -3.16
C TYR A 244 1.16 5.26 -1.96
N LEU A 245 0.93 3.95 -1.77
CA LEU A 245 1.52 3.19 -0.66
C LEU A 245 3.02 2.94 -0.81
N SER A 246 3.51 2.90 -2.05
CA SER A 246 4.87 2.46 -2.37
C SER A 246 5.86 3.59 -2.67
N GLN A 247 5.41 4.84 -2.58
CA GLN A 247 6.16 6.02 -3.04
C GLN A 247 6.53 5.89 -4.54
N GLY A 248 5.56 5.45 -5.35
CA GLY A 248 5.69 5.31 -6.80
C GLY A 248 6.37 4.03 -7.29
N ARG A 249 6.75 3.09 -6.40
CA ARG A 249 7.35 1.78 -6.76
C ARG A 249 6.32 0.73 -7.20
N SER A 250 5.38 1.13 -8.04
CA SER A 250 4.44 0.22 -8.67
C SER A 250 4.36 0.48 -10.17
N ALA A 251 3.93 -0.52 -10.93
CA ALA A 251 3.66 -0.41 -12.35
C ALA A 251 2.29 -0.98 -12.67
N PHE A 252 1.68 -0.49 -13.75
CA PHE A 252 0.49 -1.08 -14.32
C PHE A 252 0.70 -1.40 -15.80
N VAL A 253 0.27 -2.60 -16.21
CA VAL A 253 0.39 -3.10 -17.58
C VAL A 253 -0.98 -3.51 -18.08
N HIS A 254 -1.49 -2.82 -19.09
CA HIS A 254 -2.68 -3.28 -19.82
C HIS A 254 -2.27 -4.30 -20.89
N VAL A 255 -2.98 -5.42 -20.94
CA VAL A 255 -2.83 -6.44 -21.98
C VAL A 255 -4.07 -6.46 -22.89
N PRO A 256 -3.90 -6.80 -24.19
CA PRO A 256 -5.01 -6.99 -25.10
C PRO A 256 -5.78 -8.29 -24.81
N PRO A 257 -6.96 -8.49 -25.42
CA PRO A 257 -7.71 -9.74 -25.29
C PRO A 257 -6.92 -10.95 -25.81
N LEU A 258 -7.17 -12.13 -25.22
CA LEU A 258 -6.55 -13.39 -25.64
C LEU A 258 -6.86 -13.71 -27.11
N GLY A 259 -5.83 -14.15 -27.83
CA GLY A 259 -5.90 -14.48 -29.25
C GLY A 259 -6.06 -13.28 -30.19
N LYS A 260 -6.00 -12.04 -29.65
CA LYS A 260 -6.24 -10.82 -30.41
C LYS A 260 -5.30 -9.68 -29.98
N PRO A 261 -4.04 -9.63 -30.45
CA PRO A 261 -3.40 -10.53 -31.41
C PRO A 261 -2.52 -11.63 -30.77
N TYR A 262 -2.43 -11.67 -29.44
CA TYR A 262 -1.43 -12.47 -28.73
C TYR A 262 -2.05 -13.64 -27.98
N SER A 263 -1.34 -14.77 -27.93
CA SER A 263 -1.70 -15.89 -27.06
C SER A 263 -1.41 -15.56 -25.59
N GLY A 264 -1.92 -16.36 -24.65
CA GLY A 264 -1.58 -16.22 -23.23
C GLY A 264 -0.06 -16.35 -22.99
N GLU A 265 0.61 -17.25 -23.73
CA GLU A 265 2.04 -17.46 -23.62
C GLU A 265 2.84 -16.26 -24.13
N ASP A 266 2.41 -15.62 -25.23
CA ASP A 266 3.00 -14.38 -25.73
C ASP A 266 2.91 -13.28 -24.68
N LEU A 267 1.74 -13.13 -24.05
CA LEU A 267 1.55 -12.14 -22.98
C LEU A 267 2.40 -12.47 -21.74
N GLY A 268 2.52 -13.75 -21.37
CA GLY A 268 3.39 -14.19 -20.27
C GLY A 268 4.86 -13.86 -20.52
N ARG A 269 5.37 -14.13 -21.74
CA ARG A 269 6.72 -13.75 -22.16
C ARG A 269 6.92 -12.23 -22.16
N ALA A 270 5.93 -11.48 -22.64
CA ALA A 270 5.98 -10.02 -22.63
C ALA A 270 6.06 -9.48 -21.20
N LEU A 271 5.22 -9.98 -20.28
CA LEU A 271 5.27 -9.62 -18.88
C LEU A 271 6.63 -9.97 -18.24
N GLN A 272 7.20 -11.13 -18.56
CA GLN A 272 8.52 -11.52 -18.06
C GLN A 272 9.59 -10.51 -18.47
N ALA A 273 9.66 -10.17 -19.76
CA ALA A 273 10.62 -9.21 -20.30
C ALA A 273 10.41 -7.80 -19.72
N ILE A 274 9.16 -7.37 -19.57
CA ILE A 274 8.78 -6.08 -18.98
C ILE A 274 9.25 -6.01 -17.53
N VAL A 275 8.90 -7.01 -16.70
CA VAL A 275 9.23 -7.00 -15.27
C VAL A 275 10.76 -7.07 -15.06
N GLN A 276 11.48 -7.88 -15.84
CA GLN A 276 12.95 -7.92 -15.80
C GLN A 276 13.55 -6.56 -16.16
N ALA A 277 13.07 -5.92 -17.22
CA ALA A 277 13.53 -4.59 -17.61
C ALA A 277 13.25 -3.51 -16.53
N MET A 278 12.12 -3.61 -15.83
CA MET A 278 11.80 -2.73 -14.69
C MET A 278 12.78 -2.93 -13.53
N LEU A 279 13.09 -4.19 -13.17
CA LEU A 279 14.04 -4.50 -12.11
C LEU A 279 15.46 -4.00 -12.43
N ASP A 280 15.91 -4.15 -13.68
CA ASP A 280 17.20 -3.65 -14.12
C ASP A 280 17.31 -2.13 -14.00
N LEU A 281 16.25 -1.40 -14.36
CA LEU A 281 16.22 0.06 -14.25
C LEU A 281 16.21 0.51 -12.78
N LEU A 282 15.47 -0.18 -11.92
CA LEU A 282 15.47 0.11 -10.48
C LEU A 282 16.86 -0.09 -9.87
N ALA A 283 17.55 -1.19 -10.18
CA ALA A 283 18.92 -1.44 -9.72
C ALA A 283 19.90 -0.34 -10.19
N GLN A 284 19.83 0.06 -11.47
CA GLN A 284 20.68 1.13 -12.02
C GLN A 284 20.43 2.49 -11.36
N SER A 285 19.21 2.75 -10.90
CA SER A 285 18.85 3.99 -10.20
C SER A 285 19.45 4.04 -8.79
N GLU A 286 19.45 2.90 -8.09
CA GLU A 286 20.01 2.76 -6.75
C GLU A 286 21.54 2.91 -6.77
N ASP A 287 22.20 2.30 -7.75
CA ASP A 287 23.66 2.39 -7.92
C ASP A 287 24.12 3.84 -8.19
N LYS A 288 23.40 4.59 -9.02
CA LYS A 288 23.71 6.00 -9.31
C LYS A 288 23.61 6.89 -8.08
N ILE A 289 22.61 6.67 -7.23
CA ILE A 289 22.46 7.40 -5.97
C ILE A 289 23.62 7.09 -5.04
N HIS A 290 24.06 5.83 -4.97
CA HIS A 290 25.17 5.44 -4.11
C HIS A 290 26.50 6.05 -4.54
N CYS A 291 26.79 6.06 -5.85
CA CYS A 291 28.01 6.66 -6.40
C CYS A 291 28.06 8.20 -6.24
N GLN A 292 26.91 8.89 -6.23
CA GLN A 292 26.86 10.35 -6.08
C GLN A 292 27.03 10.86 -4.64
N HIS A 293 26.80 10.01 -3.63
CA HIS A 293 26.98 10.38 -2.22
C HIS A 293 28.31 9.90 -1.61
N GLY A 294 29.18 9.28 -2.42
CA GLY A 294 30.49 8.76 -2.01
C GLY A 294 31.69 9.64 -2.41
N HIS A 295 31.45 10.86 -2.91
CA HIS A 295 32.48 11.83 -3.29
C HIS A 295 32.46 13.07 -2.42
#